data_AF-E0ZMK1-F1
#
_entry.id   AF-E0ZMK1-F1
#
_cell.length_a   1.000
_cell.length_b   1.000
_cell.length_c   1.000
_cell.angle_alpha   90.00
_cell.angle_beta   90.00
_cell.angle_gamma   90.00
#
_symmetry.space_group_name_H-M   'P 1'
#
loop_
_entity.id
_entity.type
_entity.pdbx_description
1 polymer ?
#
loop_
_entity_poly.entity_id
_entity_poly.type
_entity_poly.pdbx_seq_one_letter_code
_entity_poly.pdbx_strand_id
1 'polypeptide(L)'
;CAWSIERPPGDTAGCTFCHTSSEERCSTCHQRHQLDPRVARRAEQCKTCHWGKDHRDWEAYDIGLHGVVYQVNKWKPEQFDFSRKLSDADYVGPTCQYCHMRGGHHNVQRFGTVYTSMGMSMADRGAPIWNEKRDRWVSICDDCHSPRFAREQLQALDEAVKDAGLKYRETFKVAED
;
A
#
# COMPACT_ATOMS: atom_id res chain seq x y z
N CYS A 1 -2.36 8.39 19.46
CA CYS A 1 -2.21 9.64 18.68
C CYS A 1 -2.60 10.83 19.56
N ALA A 2 -2.16 12.05 19.25
CA ALA A 2 -2.44 13.24 20.08
C ALA A 2 -3.94 13.47 20.31
N TRP A 3 -4.76 13.30 19.26
CA TRP A 3 -6.21 13.47 19.34
C TRP A 3 -6.90 12.45 20.26
N SER A 4 -6.40 11.22 20.35
CA SER A 4 -6.97 10.21 21.27
C SER A 4 -6.63 10.46 22.73
N ILE A 5 -5.59 11.25 23.02
CA ILE A 5 -5.28 11.69 24.38
C ILE A 5 -6.13 12.92 24.72
N GLU A 6 -6.31 13.81 23.75
CA GLU A 6 -7.05 15.07 23.92
C GLU A 6 -8.57 14.87 24.05
N ARG A 7 -9.16 13.95 23.29
CA ARG A 7 -10.61 13.78 23.18
C ARG A 7 -11.14 12.71 24.15
N PRO A 8 -12.40 12.82 24.59
CA PRO A 8 -13.01 11.80 25.43
C PRO A 8 -13.00 10.40 24.78
N PRO A 9 -12.88 9.32 25.57
CA PRO A 9 -13.05 7.96 25.07
C PRO A 9 -14.39 7.79 24.35
N GLY A 10 -14.37 7.15 23.18
CA GLY A 10 -15.54 7.02 22.31
C GLY A 10 -15.43 7.84 21.04
N ASP A 11 -14.96 9.10 21.12
CA ASP A 11 -14.76 9.97 19.95
C ASP A 11 -13.74 9.34 18.97
N THR A 12 -12.62 8.86 19.53
CA THR A 12 -11.52 8.23 18.77
C THR A 12 -11.32 6.76 19.11
N ALA A 13 -12.33 6.07 19.65
CA ALA A 13 -12.20 4.66 20.06
C ALA A 13 -11.80 3.74 18.88
N GLY A 14 -12.30 4.03 17.68
CA GLY A 14 -11.93 3.33 16.45
C GLY A 14 -10.43 3.38 16.13
N CYS A 15 -9.74 4.45 16.52
CA CYS A 15 -8.30 4.58 16.34
C CYS A 15 -7.54 3.49 17.12
N THR A 16 -7.94 3.23 18.37
CA THR A 16 -7.33 2.17 19.19
C THR A 16 -7.57 0.80 18.58
N PHE A 17 -8.79 0.51 18.12
CA PHE A 17 -9.11 -0.81 17.54
C PHE A 17 -8.33 -1.08 16.23
N CYS A 18 -8.13 -0.04 15.43
CA CYS A 18 -7.37 -0.13 14.19
C CYS A 18 -5.86 -0.23 14.45
N HIS A 19 -5.26 0.77 15.09
CA HIS A 19 -3.80 0.90 15.17
C HIS A 19 -3.10 -0.16 16.03
N THR A 20 -3.75 -0.66 17.08
CA THR A 20 -3.12 -1.68 17.94
C THR A 20 -3.05 -3.04 17.27
N SER A 21 -3.96 -3.35 16.34
CA SER A 21 -4.09 -4.69 15.79
C SER A 21 -2.86 -5.13 14.99
N SER A 22 -2.29 -4.27 14.17
CA SER A 22 -1.15 -4.62 13.30
C SER A 22 0.15 -4.89 14.05
N GLU A 23 0.34 -4.28 15.23
CA GLU A 23 1.56 -4.40 16.03
C GLU A 23 1.42 -5.46 17.13
N GLU A 24 0.30 -5.45 17.84
CA GLU A 24 0.13 -6.27 19.05
C GLU A 24 -0.49 -7.65 18.76
N ARG A 25 -1.11 -7.85 17.59
CA ARG A 25 -1.98 -9.01 17.34
C ARG A 25 -1.70 -9.65 15.99
N CYS A 26 -1.13 -10.85 16.02
CA CYS A 26 -0.92 -11.64 14.80
C CYS A 26 -2.24 -12.11 14.12
N SER A 27 -3.41 -11.96 14.76
CA SER A 27 -4.70 -12.34 14.16
C SER A 27 -5.21 -11.38 13.07
N THR A 28 -4.41 -10.37 12.69
CA THR A 28 -4.83 -9.26 11.84
C THR A 28 -5.07 -9.69 10.39
N CYS A 29 -4.10 -10.34 9.74
CA CYS A 29 -4.21 -10.73 8.33
C CYS A 29 -4.73 -12.16 8.14
N HIS A 30 -4.41 -13.10 9.02
CA HIS A 30 -4.96 -14.46 9.02
C HIS A 30 -5.81 -14.61 10.29
N GLN A 31 -7.13 -14.53 10.13
CA GLN A 31 -8.03 -14.33 11.25
C GLN A 31 -8.04 -15.53 12.20
N ARG A 32 -8.14 -15.23 13.50
CA ARG A 32 -8.40 -16.24 14.53
C ARG A 32 -9.81 -16.83 14.34
N HIS A 33 -10.06 -18.10 14.64
CA HIS A 33 -9.09 -19.12 15.08
C HIS A 33 -8.55 -19.96 13.91
N GLN A 34 -8.89 -19.64 12.67
CA GLN A 34 -8.50 -20.43 11.51
C GLN A 34 -7.03 -20.26 11.12
N LEU A 35 -6.48 -19.06 11.30
CA LEU A 35 -5.08 -18.69 11.02
C LEU A 35 -4.61 -19.15 9.62
N ASP A 36 -5.48 -19.02 8.61
CA ASP A 36 -5.22 -19.54 7.26
C ASP A 36 -4.37 -18.55 6.43
N PRO A 37 -3.15 -18.93 6.00
CA PRO A 37 -2.33 -18.05 5.18
C PRO A 37 -2.93 -17.80 3.78
N ARG A 38 -3.82 -18.66 3.30
CA ARG A 38 -4.48 -18.49 1.99
C ARG A 38 -5.43 -17.30 2.00
N VAL A 39 -6.18 -17.11 3.10
CA VAL A 39 -7.05 -15.93 3.23
C VAL A 39 -6.21 -14.68 3.44
N ALA A 40 -5.09 -14.78 4.17
CA ALA A 40 -4.17 -13.66 4.40
C ALA A 40 -3.49 -13.12 3.13
N ARG A 41 -3.43 -13.90 2.05
CA ARG A 41 -2.86 -13.48 0.75
C ARG A 41 -3.84 -12.72 -0.15
N ARG A 42 -5.11 -12.62 0.25
CA ARG A 42 -6.13 -11.89 -0.50
C ARG A 42 -6.04 -10.39 -0.28
N ALA A 43 -6.18 -9.60 -1.34
CA ALA A 43 -5.98 -8.15 -1.28
C ALA A 43 -6.97 -7.47 -0.32
N GLU A 44 -8.17 -8.04 -0.15
CA GLU A 44 -9.20 -7.50 0.74
C GLU A 44 -8.78 -7.50 2.22
N GLN A 45 -7.75 -8.26 2.62
CA GLN A 45 -7.30 -8.26 4.02
C GLN A 45 -6.73 -6.91 4.46
N CYS A 46 -6.15 -6.16 3.51
CA CYS A 46 -5.59 -4.85 3.79
C CYS A 46 -6.69 -3.79 3.94
N LYS A 47 -7.83 -3.95 3.23
CA LYS A 47 -8.84 -2.91 3.06
C LYS A 47 -9.56 -2.50 4.34
N THR A 48 -9.54 -3.32 5.38
CA THR A 48 -10.21 -2.98 6.64
C THR A 48 -9.53 -1.83 7.38
N CYS A 49 -8.25 -1.58 7.10
CA CYS A 49 -7.47 -0.47 7.67
C CYS A 49 -6.97 0.50 6.59
N HIS A 50 -6.52 -0.03 5.45
CA HIS A 50 -5.94 0.74 4.34
C HIS A 50 -7.03 1.24 3.38
N TRP A 51 -7.89 2.14 3.85
CA TRP A 51 -9.00 2.72 3.09
C TRP A 51 -9.42 4.08 3.67
N GLY A 52 -10.32 4.78 3.00
CA GLY A 52 -11.06 5.89 3.62
C GLY A 52 -10.53 7.28 3.26
N LYS A 53 -10.46 8.18 4.25
CA LYS A 53 -10.36 9.63 4.00
C LYS A 53 -8.91 10.09 3.77
N ASP A 54 -7.99 9.57 4.56
CA ASP A 54 -6.60 10.00 4.66
C ASP A 54 -5.62 9.05 3.97
N HIS A 55 -6.02 7.82 3.66
CA HIS A 55 -5.22 6.86 2.89
C HIS A 55 -6.11 5.95 2.03
N ARG A 56 -6.43 6.40 0.81
CA ARG A 56 -7.23 5.64 -0.18
C ARG A 56 -6.45 4.52 -0.87
N ASP A 57 -5.77 3.71 -0.08
CA ASP A 57 -4.88 2.65 -0.57
C ASP A 57 -5.68 1.54 -1.27
N TRP A 58 -6.72 1.03 -0.60
CA TRP A 58 -7.63 0.03 -1.18
C TRP A 58 -8.37 0.59 -2.38
N GLU A 59 -8.96 1.78 -2.28
CA GLU A 59 -9.77 2.33 -3.35
C GLU A 59 -8.94 2.60 -4.60
N ALA A 60 -7.70 3.09 -4.46
CA ALA A 60 -6.80 3.29 -5.59
C ALA A 60 -6.39 1.96 -6.25
N TYR A 61 -6.16 0.91 -5.45
CA TYR A 61 -5.89 -0.43 -5.98
C TYR A 61 -7.11 -1.02 -6.70
N ASP A 62 -8.25 -1.10 -5.99
CA ASP A 62 -9.48 -1.80 -6.40
C ASP A 62 -10.04 -1.23 -7.71
N ILE A 63 -10.06 0.10 -7.86
CA ILE A 63 -10.56 0.75 -9.08
C ILE A 63 -9.53 0.79 -10.21
N GLY A 64 -8.24 0.66 -9.88
CA GLY A 64 -7.17 0.61 -10.86
C GLY A 64 -7.18 -0.69 -11.66
N LEU A 65 -6.46 -0.73 -12.78
CA LEU A 65 -6.42 -1.94 -13.63
C LEU A 65 -5.92 -3.19 -12.88
N HIS A 66 -4.98 -3.05 -11.94
CA HIS A 66 -4.57 -4.16 -11.08
C HIS A 66 -5.74 -4.71 -10.25
N GLY A 67 -6.56 -3.84 -9.64
CA GLY A 67 -7.74 -4.22 -8.88
C GLY A 67 -8.85 -4.80 -9.75
N VAL A 68 -9.06 -4.26 -10.96
CA VAL A 68 -10.01 -4.82 -11.93
C VAL A 68 -9.60 -6.23 -12.35
N VAL A 69 -8.33 -6.44 -12.72
CA VAL A 69 -7.78 -7.77 -13.04
C VAL A 69 -7.95 -8.71 -11.85
N TYR A 70 -7.68 -8.24 -10.64
CA TYR A 70 -7.90 -9.00 -9.42
C TYR A 70 -9.37 -9.38 -9.23
N GLN A 71 -10.30 -8.43 -9.27
CA GLN A 71 -11.72 -8.66 -9.02
C GLN A 71 -12.33 -9.66 -10.00
N VAL A 72 -11.96 -9.58 -11.28
CA VAL A 72 -12.46 -10.45 -12.36
C VAL A 72 -11.90 -11.88 -12.27
N ASN A 73 -10.70 -12.05 -11.69
CA ASN A 73 -9.98 -13.33 -11.76
C ASN A 73 -9.66 -13.99 -10.41
N LYS A 74 -9.85 -13.32 -9.26
CA LYS A 74 -9.49 -13.84 -7.92
C LYS A 74 -10.18 -15.14 -7.49
N TRP A 75 -11.17 -15.62 -8.24
CA TRP A 75 -11.84 -16.90 -7.96
C TRP A 75 -11.46 -18.00 -8.96
N LYS A 76 -10.57 -17.71 -9.90
CA LYS A 76 -10.04 -18.62 -10.91
C LYS A 76 -8.66 -19.11 -10.47
N PRO A 77 -8.50 -20.36 -9.99
CA PRO A 77 -7.22 -20.86 -9.49
C PRO A 77 -6.08 -20.79 -10.51
N GLU A 78 -6.40 -20.90 -11.80
CA GLU A 78 -5.45 -20.77 -12.90
C GLU A 78 -4.91 -19.35 -13.09
N GLN A 79 -5.55 -18.34 -12.48
CA GLN A 79 -5.13 -16.94 -12.51
C GLN A 79 -4.60 -16.47 -11.14
N PHE A 80 -5.21 -16.97 -10.05
CA PHE A 80 -4.87 -16.66 -8.67
C PHE A 80 -4.98 -17.91 -7.79
N ASP A 81 -3.89 -18.67 -7.67
CA ASP A 81 -3.78 -19.78 -6.71
C ASP A 81 -3.23 -19.29 -5.35
N PHE A 82 -4.13 -18.91 -4.44
CA PHE A 82 -3.74 -18.47 -3.09
C PHE A 82 -3.17 -19.58 -2.20
N SER A 83 -3.16 -20.85 -2.64
CA SER A 83 -2.49 -21.93 -1.90
C SER A 83 -0.97 -21.76 -1.92
N ARG A 84 -0.42 -21.20 -2.99
CA ARG A 84 1.02 -20.97 -3.17
C ARG A 84 1.57 -19.93 -2.19
N LYS A 85 2.82 -20.11 -1.79
CA LYS A 85 3.54 -19.09 -0.99
C LYS A 85 3.80 -17.86 -1.85
N LEU A 86 3.97 -16.69 -1.22
CA LEU A 86 4.28 -15.45 -1.94
C LEU A 86 5.64 -15.48 -2.65
N SER A 87 6.56 -16.36 -2.27
CA SER A 87 7.81 -16.61 -3.02
C SER A 87 7.58 -17.28 -4.37
N ASP A 88 6.47 -18.01 -4.50
CA ASP A 88 6.16 -18.87 -5.65
C ASP A 88 4.88 -18.38 -6.36
N ALA A 89 4.41 -17.17 -6.01
CA ALA A 89 3.20 -16.58 -6.57
C ALA A 89 3.46 -16.11 -8.00
N ASP A 90 2.65 -16.60 -8.92
CA ASP A 90 2.70 -16.34 -10.36
C ASP A 90 1.35 -15.84 -10.88
N TYR A 91 0.71 -14.96 -10.10
CA TYR A 91 -0.60 -14.41 -10.41
C TYR A 91 -0.60 -13.59 -11.70
N VAL A 92 -1.73 -13.57 -12.41
CA VAL A 92 -1.91 -12.73 -13.62
C VAL A 92 -1.86 -11.22 -13.32
N GLY A 93 -2.11 -10.83 -12.07
CA GLY A 93 -2.00 -9.45 -11.60
C GLY A 93 -1.60 -9.39 -10.12
N PRO A 94 -1.07 -8.27 -9.64
CA PRO A 94 -0.55 -8.19 -8.29
C PRO A 94 -1.67 -8.07 -7.23
N THR A 95 -1.37 -8.55 -6.02
CA THR A 95 -2.11 -8.20 -4.80
C THR A 95 -1.27 -7.26 -3.93
N CYS A 96 -1.87 -6.68 -2.88
CA CYS A 96 -1.15 -5.87 -1.90
C CYS A 96 0.09 -6.61 -1.36
N GLN A 97 -0.08 -7.89 -1.04
CA GLN A 97 0.93 -8.77 -0.48
C GLN A 97 2.04 -9.10 -1.50
N TYR A 98 1.70 -9.21 -2.78
CA TYR A 98 2.69 -9.46 -3.84
C TYR A 98 3.77 -8.37 -3.88
N CYS A 99 3.35 -7.11 -3.78
CA CYS A 99 4.24 -5.96 -3.81
C CYS A 99 4.86 -5.66 -2.44
N HIS A 100 4.06 -5.57 -1.37
CA HIS A 100 4.52 -5.07 -0.07
C HIS A 100 5.06 -6.16 0.87
N MET A 101 4.66 -7.42 0.66
CA MET A 101 5.12 -8.59 1.43
C MET A 101 5.93 -9.54 0.55
N ARG A 102 6.71 -8.98 -0.40
CA ARG A 102 7.48 -9.73 -1.39
C ARG A 102 8.24 -10.90 -0.76
N GLY A 103 8.08 -12.10 -1.32
CA GLY A 103 8.68 -13.34 -0.82
C GLY A 103 8.14 -13.82 0.54
N GLY A 104 7.06 -13.24 1.06
CA GLY A 104 6.48 -13.57 2.37
C GLY A 104 7.03 -12.76 3.55
N HIS A 105 7.78 -11.70 3.29
CA HIS A 105 8.38 -10.90 4.37
C HIS A 105 7.31 -10.09 5.14
N HIS A 106 7.35 -10.12 6.48
CA HIS A 106 6.31 -9.51 7.33
C HIS A 106 6.56 -8.04 7.70
N ASN A 107 7.77 -7.51 7.49
CA ASN A 107 7.95 -6.05 7.45
C ASN A 107 7.34 -5.50 6.14
N VAL A 108 6.08 -5.10 6.21
CA VAL A 108 5.31 -4.55 5.08
C VAL A 108 5.89 -3.23 4.53
N GLN A 109 6.69 -2.53 5.34
CA GLN A 109 7.35 -1.27 4.94
C GLN A 109 8.69 -1.50 4.23
N ARG A 110 9.19 -2.74 4.14
CA ARG A 110 10.55 -3.05 3.66
C ARG A 110 10.87 -2.48 2.26
N PHE A 111 9.86 -2.25 1.43
CA PHE A 111 10.02 -1.67 0.09
C PHE A 111 9.75 -0.16 0.03
N GLY A 112 9.27 0.48 1.11
CA GLY A 112 9.07 1.93 1.13
C GLY A 112 10.35 2.71 0.81
N THR A 113 10.28 3.68 -0.10
CA THR A 113 11.43 4.52 -0.46
C THR A 113 11.86 5.36 0.73
N VAL A 114 10.92 6.14 1.28
CA VAL A 114 11.12 7.03 2.42
C VAL A 114 9.77 7.30 3.07
N TYR A 115 9.73 7.37 4.40
CA TYR A 115 8.50 7.71 5.12
C TYR A 115 8.18 9.20 4.93
N THR A 116 6.93 9.49 4.54
CA THR A 116 6.50 10.83 4.09
C THR A 116 5.23 11.29 4.79
N SER A 117 5.02 10.84 6.03
CA SER A 117 3.85 11.20 6.84
C SER A 117 2.54 11.01 6.07
N MET A 118 2.25 9.76 5.67
CA MET A 118 1.08 9.41 4.85
C MET A 118 0.99 10.16 3.50
N GLY A 119 2.12 10.61 2.96
CA GLY A 119 2.18 11.38 1.71
C GLY A 119 1.94 12.88 1.86
N MET A 120 1.69 13.37 3.08
CA MET A 120 1.56 14.81 3.35
C MET A 120 2.89 15.55 3.14
N SER A 121 4.02 14.90 3.45
CA SER A 121 5.35 15.44 3.16
C SER A 121 5.77 15.06 1.75
N MET A 122 6.21 16.05 0.98
CA MET A 122 6.66 15.84 -0.40
C MET A 122 8.09 15.28 -0.43
N ALA A 123 8.32 14.26 -1.25
CA ALA A 123 9.65 13.78 -1.62
C ALA A 123 9.62 13.32 -3.08
N ASP A 124 10.58 13.78 -3.89
CA ASP A 124 10.83 13.24 -5.22
C ASP A 124 11.53 11.88 -5.06
N ARG A 125 10.80 10.79 -5.29
CA ARG A 125 11.32 9.42 -5.10
C ARG A 125 12.07 8.91 -6.33
N GLY A 126 12.03 9.66 -7.44
CA GLY A 126 12.79 9.40 -8.66
C GLY A 126 14.16 10.08 -8.69
N ALA A 127 14.43 10.98 -7.74
CA ALA A 127 15.71 11.65 -7.60
C ALA A 127 16.88 10.66 -7.41
N PRO A 128 18.11 11.00 -7.88
CA PRO A 128 19.26 10.10 -7.83
C PRO A 128 19.59 9.50 -6.46
N ILE A 129 19.32 10.23 -5.37
CA ILE A 129 19.53 9.76 -3.98
C ILE A 129 18.70 8.51 -3.64
N TRP A 130 17.60 8.27 -4.36
CA TRP A 130 16.71 7.12 -4.15
C TRP A 130 16.77 6.07 -5.27
N ASN A 131 17.75 6.16 -6.18
CA ASN A 131 17.83 5.30 -7.36
C ASN A 131 17.73 3.81 -6.99
N GLU A 132 18.55 3.32 -6.06
CA GLU A 132 18.55 1.90 -5.67
C GLU A 132 17.17 1.44 -5.14
N LYS A 133 16.49 2.31 -4.38
CA LYS A 133 15.15 2.02 -3.87
C LYS A 133 14.10 2.05 -4.98
N ARG A 134 14.24 2.96 -5.95
CA ARG A 134 13.40 2.99 -7.16
C ARG A 134 13.61 1.74 -8.01
N ASP A 135 14.85 1.33 -8.22
CA ASP A 135 15.20 0.13 -8.98
C ASP A 135 14.62 -1.13 -8.33
N ARG A 136 14.60 -1.18 -6.99
CA ARG A 136 13.94 -2.26 -6.24
C ARG A 136 12.41 -2.30 -6.42
N TRP A 137 11.76 -1.16 -6.65
CA TRP A 137 10.34 -1.15 -7.05
C TRP A 137 10.16 -1.61 -8.48
N VAL A 138 11.01 -1.12 -9.39
CA VAL A 138 11.00 -1.53 -10.80
C VAL A 138 11.19 -3.03 -10.92
N SER A 139 12.04 -3.66 -10.09
CA SER A 139 12.24 -5.11 -10.09
C SER A 139 11.03 -5.93 -9.62
N ILE A 140 10.06 -5.32 -8.90
CA ILE A 140 8.78 -5.98 -8.61
C ILE A 140 7.87 -5.89 -9.84
N CYS A 141 7.85 -4.74 -10.51
CA CYS A 141 7.05 -4.54 -11.71
C CYS A 141 7.55 -5.38 -12.89
N ASP A 142 8.84 -5.72 -12.91
CA ASP A 142 9.52 -6.47 -13.95
C ASP A 142 9.00 -7.91 -14.11
N ASP A 143 8.29 -8.45 -13.13
CA ASP A 143 7.65 -9.76 -13.27
C ASP A 143 6.59 -9.80 -14.38
N CYS A 144 6.02 -8.64 -14.75
CA CYS A 144 4.92 -8.56 -15.73
C CYS A 144 5.07 -7.43 -16.75
N HIS A 145 5.95 -6.44 -16.51
CA HIS A 145 6.11 -5.27 -17.36
C HIS A 145 7.57 -5.03 -17.70
N SER A 146 7.86 -4.39 -18.83
CA SER A 146 9.22 -3.94 -19.10
C SER A 146 9.70 -2.94 -18.02
N PRO A 147 11.00 -2.95 -17.63
CA PRO A 147 11.54 -2.03 -16.63
C PRO A 147 11.33 -0.57 -16.98
N ARG A 148 11.37 -0.23 -18.28
CA ARG A 148 11.15 1.12 -18.77
C ARG A 148 9.72 1.59 -18.46
N PHE A 149 8.72 0.81 -18.83
CA PHE A 149 7.32 1.13 -18.58
C PHE A 149 7.06 1.39 -17.10
N ALA A 150 7.55 0.48 -16.23
CA ALA A 150 7.40 0.62 -14.79
C ALA A 150 8.06 1.90 -14.26
N ARG A 151 9.28 2.20 -14.71
CA ARG A 151 10.01 3.40 -14.28
C ARG A 151 9.30 4.68 -14.70
N GLU A 152 8.82 4.76 -15.93
CA GLU A 152 8.10 5.94 -16.44
C GLU A 152 6.77 6.16 -15.71
N GLN A 153 6.02 5.10 -15.39
CA GLN A 153 4.81 5.20 -14.57
C GLN A 153 5.10 5.72 -13.15
N LEU A 154 6.18 5.24 -12.51
CA LEU A 154 6.59 5.72 -11.20
C LEU A 154 7.15 7.15 -11.24
N GLN A 155 7.76 7.56 -12.36
CA GLN A 155 8.17 8.95 -12.56
C GLN A 155 6.95 9.87 -12.70
N ALA A 156 5.90 9.46 -13.41
CA ALA A 156 4.66 10.23 -13.48
C ALA A 156 4.02 10.43 -12.10
N LEU A 157 4.10 9.43 -11.21
CA LEU A 157 3.72 9.58 -9.80
C LEU A 157 4.57 10.66 -9.09
N ASP A 158 5.89 10.69 -9.30
CA ASP A 158 6.76 11.69 -8.67
C ASP A 158 6.38 13.12 -9.10
N GLU A 159 6.11 13.33 -10.39
CA GLU A 159 5.67 14.63 -10.90
C GLU A 159 4.32 15.04 -10.32
N ALA A 160 3.33 14.13 -10.30
CA ALA A 160 2.02 14.41 -9.71
C ALA A 160 2.12 14.78 -8.21
N VAL A 161 3.03 14.15 -7.47
CA VAL A 161 3.29 14.47 -6.05
C VAL A 161 3.94 15.85 -5.90
N LYS A 162 4.87 16.23 -6.78
CA LYS A 162 5.48 17.57 -6.79
C LYS A 162 4.43 18.66 -7.09
N ASP A 163 3.57 18.43 -8.08
CA ASP A 163 2.49 19.34 -8.46
C ASP A 163 1.44 19.49 -7.35
N ALA A 164 1.09 18.40 -6.68
CA ALA A 164 0.21 18.45 -5.50
C ALA A 164 0.84 19.30 -4.37
N GLY A 165 2.13 19.13 -4.12
CA GLY A 165 2.88 19.93 -3.15
C GLY A 165 2.94 21.42 -3.52
N LEU A 166 3.03 21.76 -4.81
CA LEU A 166 2.94 23.15 -5.29
C LEU A 166 1.60 23.79 -4.94
N LYS A 167 0.49 23.10 -5.26
CA LYS A 167 -0.86 23.58 -4.94
C LYS A 167 -1.06 23.77 -3.43
N TYR A 168 -0.57 22.84 -2.62
CA TYR A 168 -0.69 22.97 -1.16
C TYR A 168 0.12 24.15 -0.61
N ARG A 169 1.28 24.48 -1.19
CA ARG A 169 2.03 25.68 -0.79
C ARG A 169 1.25 26.97 -1.04
N GLU A 170 0.56 27.07 -2.17
CA GLU A 170 -0.32 28.21 -2.47
C GLU A 170 -1.45 28.30 -1.44
N THR A 171 -2.15 27.19 -1.19
CA THR A 171 -3.22 27.12 -0.17
C THR A 171 -2.72 27.49 1.21
N PHE A 172 -1.55 26.98 1.60
CA PHE A 172 -0.95 27.26 2.91
C PHE A 172 -0.60 28.74 3.04
N LYS A 173 -0.08 29.37 1.98
CA LYS A 173 0.30 30.78 2.03
C LYS A 173 -0.89 31.70 2.29
N VAL A 174 -2.04 31.41 1.70
CA VAL A 174 -3.31 32.13 1.96
C VAL A 174 -3.76 32.01 3.41
N ALA A 175 -3.48 30.89 4.07
CA ALA A 175 -3.85 30.68 5.48
C ALA A 175 -2.82 31.22 6.48
N GLU A 176 -1.56 31.38 6.05
CA GLU A 176 -0.47 31.94 6.85
C GLU A 176 -0.55 33.48 6.95
N ASP A 177 -0.96 34.13 5.87
CA ASP A 177 -1.14 35.59 5.77
C ASP A 177 -2.43 36.07 6.46
#